data_AF-A0A4D6KPU1-F1
#
_entry.id   AF-A0A4D6KPU1-F1
#
_cell.length_a   1.000
_cell.length_b   1.000
_cell.length_c   1.000
_cell.angle_alpha   90.00
_cell.angle_beta   90.00
_cell.angle_gamma   90.00
#
_symmetry.space_group_name_H-M   'P 1'
#
loop_
_entity.id
_entity.type
_entity.pdbx_description
1 polymer ?
#
loop_
_entity_poly.entity_id
_entity_poly.type
_entity_poly.pdbx_seq_one_letter_code
_entity_poly.pdbx_strand_id
1 'polypeptide(L)'
;MRKSSLFASFFILHILTLSCILLTPTHSSDGDLVAQICRKTPFYDLCSSILHSNPLAPKSDPKGMALIMVNNIQANATDTLSYIEELIKQTSDEELEQQLAFCAESYIPVVKYILPQAADAISQGRYGFASYCIVDAQKEVNACDKKFSGSSQTPLSDRNCIMQKLVDVAAAMVKLLLNG
;
A
#
# COMPACT_ATOMS: atom_id res chain seq x y z
N MET A 1 26.50 61.60 -23.74
CA MET A 1 26.67 60.41 -22.86
C MET A 1 25.35 59.66 -22.69
N ARG A 2 24.81 58.98 -23.73
CA ARG A 2 23.49 58.32 -23.65
C ARG A 2 23.34 57.07 -24.54
N LYS A 3 24.45 56.41 -24.89
CA LYS A 3 24.47 55.18 -25.72
C LYS A 3 24.85 53.93 -24.93
N SER A 4 25.62 54.07 -23.85
CA SER A 4 26.05 52.94 -23.00
C SER A 4 24.92 52.31 -22.18
N SER A 5 23.85 53.07 -21.89
CA SER A 5 22.71 52.59 -21.10
C SER A 5 21.78 51.64 -21.87
N LEU A 6 21.73 51.73 -23.20
CA LEU A 6 20.86 50.89 -24.02
C LEU A 6 21.45 49.49 -24.19
N PHE A 7 22.78 49.38 -24.37
CA PHE A 7 23.47 48.08 -24.48
C PHE A 7 23.42 47.26 -23.19
N ALA A 8 23.53 47.92 -22.02
CA ALA A 8 23.39 47.24 -20.73
C ALA A 8 21.96 46.70 -20.52
N SER A 9 20.94 47.44 -20.99
CA SER A 9 19.53 47.03 -20.88
C SER A 9 19.21 45.77 -21.69
N PHE A 10 19.73 45.66 -22.92
CA PHE A 10 19.56 44.46 -23.75
C PHE A 10 20.26 43.23 -23.17
N PHE A 11 21.43 43.40 -22.54
CA PHE A 11 22.17 42.31 -21.92
C PHE A 11 21.47 41.77 -20.66
N ILE A 12 20.90 42.66 -19.84
CA ILE A 12 20.12 42.29 -18.64
C ILE A 12 18.82 41.58 -19.03
N LEU A 13 18.14 42.05 -20.09
CA LEU A 13 16.91 41.42 -20.58
C LEU A 13 17.17 40.00 -21.10
N HIS A 14 18.29 39.76 -21.81
CA HIS A 14 18.67 38.42 -22.25
C HIS A 14 19.02 37.46 -21.11
N ILE A 15 19.71 37.94 -20.07
CA ILE A 15 20.03 37.12 -18.87
C ILE A 15 18.75 36.74 -18.12
N LEU A 16 17.78 37.66 -17.99
CA LEU A 16 16.48 37.39 -17.36
C LEU A 16 15.64 36.38 -18.16
N THR A 17 15.64 36.47 -19.49
CA THR A 17 14.94 35.48 -20.34
C THR A 17 15.60 34.10 -20.28
N LEU A 18 16.94 34.02 -20.17
CA LEU A 18 17.67 32.75 -20.08
C LEU A 18 17.47 32.09 -18.70
N SER A 19 17.36 32.89 -17.63
CA SER A 19 17.06 32.40 -16.28
C SER A 19 15.62 31.88 -16.13
N CYS A 20 14.66 32.42 -16.89
CA CYS A 20 13.27 31.91 -16.89
C CYS A 20 13.13 30.56 -17.61
N ILE A 21 13.98 30.26 -18.60
CA ILE A 21 13.96 28.96 -19.30
C ILE A 21 14.54 27.86 -18.39
N LEU A 22 15.53 28.19 -17.56
CA LEU A 22 16.14 27.30 -16.57
C LEU A 22 15.28 27.04 -15.32
N LEU A 23 14.18 27.80 -15.14
CA LEU A 23 13.20 27.64 -14.05
C LEU A 23 11.89 27.01 -14.52
N THR A 24 11.91 26.34 -15.68
CA THR A 24 10.88 25.34 -15.91
C THR A 24 11.13 24.21 -14.91
N PRO A 25 10.13 23.79 -14.11
CA PRO A 25 10.26 22.52 -13.43
C PRO A 25 10.50 21.52 -14.55
N THR A 26 11.63 20.83 -14.52
CA THR A 26 11.79 19.61 -15.30
C THR A 26 10.73 18.67 -14.77
N HIS A 27 9.53 18.74 -15.35
CA HIS A 27 8.55 17.69 -15.24
C HIS A 27 9.24 16.54 -15.95
N SER A 28 9.94 15.71 -15.16
CA SER A 28 10.48 14.46 -15.63
C SER A 28 9.31 13.76 -16.31
N SER A 29 9.40 13.62 -17.62
CA SER A 29 8.53 12.76 -18.42
C SER A 29 8.90 11.30 -18.18
N ASP A 30 9.06 10.96 -16.90
CA ASP A 30 9.07 9.62 -16.36
C ASP A 30 7.84 9.63 -15.46
N GLY A 31 6.70 9.18 -16.00
CA GLY A 31 5.42 9.28 -15.31
C GLY A 31 5.56 8.67 -13.92
N ASP A 32 5.04 9.35 -12.89
CA ASP A 32 5.11 8.90 -11.49
C ASP A 32 5.01 7.37 -11.39
N LEU A 33 6.11 6.69 -11.01
CA LEU A 33 6.17 5.23 -10.99
C LEU A 33 5.07 4.65 -10.09
N VAL A 34 4.69 5.38 -9.03
CA VAL A 34 3.54 5.05 -8.19
C VAL A 34 2.27 5.00 -9.04
N ALA A 35 1.98 6.05 -9.83
CA ALA A 35 0.84 6.07 -10.72
C ALA A 35 0.88 4.95 -11.77
N GLN A 36 2.06 4.63 -12.31
CA GLN A 36 2.22 3.53 -13.27
C GLN A 36 1.90 2.16 -12.66
N ILE A 37 2.39 1.90 -11.43
CA ILE A 37 2.16 0.65 -10.72
C ILE A 37 0.71 0.56 -10.27
N CYS A 38 0.18 1.60 -9.62
CA CYS A 38 -1.19 1.60 -9.10
C CYS A 38 -2.25 1.51 -10.21
N ARG A 39 -1.95 1.95 -11.45
CA ARG A 39 -2.85 1.72 -12.61
C ARG A 39 -2.95 0.25 -13.01
N LYS A 40 -1.98 -0.58 -12.62
CA LYS A 40 -1.95 -2.02 -12.86
C LYS A 40 -2.43 -2.83 -11.65
N THR A 41 -2.83 -2.18 -10.56
CA THR A 41 -3.43 -2.82 -9.40
C THR A 41 -4.94 -2.56 -9.36
N PRO A 42 -5.73 -3.40 -8.68
CA PRO A 42 -7.06 -2.97 -8.26
C PRO A 42 -6.93 -1.79 -7.28
N PHE A 43 -8.04 -1.05 -7.08
CA PHE A 43 -8.14 0.04 -6.10
C PHE A 43 -7.02 1.10 -6.21
N TYR A 44 -6.93 1.76 -7.37
CA TYR A 44 -5.92 2.79 -7.66
C TYR A 44 -5.72 3.80 -6.53
N ASP A 45 -6.81 4.40 -6.02
CA ASP A 45 -6.74 5.44 -4.98
C ASP A 45 -6.16 4.90 -3.67
N LEU A 46 -6.49 3.66 -3.31
CA LEU A 46 -5.94 3.00 -2.12
C LEU A 46 -4.43 2.78 -2.27
N CYS A 47 -4.01 2.23 -3.40
CA CYS A 47 -2.60 2.04 -3.74
C CYS A 47 -1.83 3.37 -3.70
N SER A 48 -2.35 4.39 -4.39
CA SER A 48 -1.70 5.70 -4.50
C SER A 48 -1.59 6.37 -3.13
N SER A 49 -2.66 6.34 -2.32
CA SER A 49 -2.67 6.92 -0.98
C SER A 49 -1.61 6.29 -0.07
N ILE A 50 -1.51 4.95 -0.06
CA ILE A 50 -0.53 4.23 0.77
C ILE A 50 0.90 4.54 0.34
N LEU A 51 1.17 4.57 -0.97
CA LEU A 51 2.53 4.79 -1.47
C LEU A 51 2.96 6.25 -1.34
N HIS A 52 2.08 7.22 -1.60
CA HIS A 52 2.42 8.64 -1.46
C HIS A 52 2.51 9.10 -0.01
N SER A 53 1.76 8.49 0.92
CA SER A 53 1.83 8.81 2.34
C SER A 53 3.10 8.27 3.03
N ASN A 54 3.82 7.36 2.39
CA ASN A 54 5.05 6.81 2.93
C ASN A 54 6.28 7.62 2.46
N PRO A 55 6.98 8.35 3.36
CA PRO A 55 8.14 9.16 2.98
C PRO A 55 9.33 8.32 2.50
N LEU A 56 9.32 7.01 2.79
CA LEU A 56 10.34 6.05 2.36
C LEU A 56 9.98 5.36 1.04
N ALA A 57 8.83 5.68 0.42
CA ALA A 57 8.46 5.14 -0.89
C ALA A 57 9.52 5.48 -1.92
N PRO A 58 10.30 4.49 -2.42
CA PRO A 58 11.35 4.81 -3.35
C PRO A 58 10.69 5.11 -4.69
N LYS A 59 10.89 6.34 -5.18
CA LYS A 59 10.24 6.87 -6.39
C LYS A 59 10.53 6.04 -7.65
N SER A 60 11.49 5.13 -7.60
CA SER A 60 11.95 4.32 -8.72
C SER A 60 12.13 2.82 -8.39
N ASP A 61 11.55 2.30 -7.31
CA ASP A 61 11.73 0.89 -6.88
C ASP A 61 10.40 0.14 -6.69
N PRO A 62 9.93 -0.62 -7.70
CA PRO A 62 8.73 -1.44 -7.60
C PRO A 62 8.78 -2.46 -6.44
N LYS A 63 9.96 -3.00 -6.13
CA LYS A 63 10.15 -3.96 -5.04
C LYS A 63 9.96 -3.27 -3.69
N GLY A 64 10.57 -2.10 -3.50
CA GLY A 64 10.39 -1.28 -2.31
C GLY A 64 8.93 -0.83 -2.12
N MET A 65 8.23 -0.48 -3.20
CA MET A 65 6.79 -0.17 -3.14
C MET A 65 5.96 -1.39 -2.71
N ALA A 66 6.25 -2.59 -3.22
CA ALA A 66 5.56 -3.80 -2.79
C ALA A 66 5.83 -4.12 -1.31
N LEU A 67 7.06 -3.90 -0.83
CA LEU A 67 7.41 -4.06 0.58
C LEU A 67 6.63 -3.09 1.49
N ILE A 68 6.48 -1.83 1.07
CA ILE A 68 5.66 -0.85 1.78
C ILE A 68 4.21 -1.29 1.88
N MET A 69 3.64 -1.79 0.78
CA MET A 69 2.27 -2.30 0.76
C MET A 69 2.10 -3.47 1.75
N VAL A 70 3.01 -4.45 1.75
CA VAL A 70 2.96 -5.58 2.69
C VAL A 70 3.10 -5.14 4.15
N ASN A 71 3.99 -4.19 4.44
CA ASN A 71 4.13 -3.65 5.80
C ASN A 71 2.87 -2.88 6.23
N ASN A 72 2.20 -2.16 5.32
CA ASN A 72 0.93 -1.49 5.60
C ASN A 72 -0.18 -2.52 5.91
N ILE A 73 -0.26 -3.61 5.14
CA ILE A 73 -1.17 -4.72 5.41
C ILE A 73 -0.90 -5.33 6.79
N GLN A 74 0.37 -5.54 7.15
CA GLN A 74 0.74 -6.11 8.43
C GLN A 74 0.30 -5.22 9.61
N ALA A 75 0.44 -3.90 9.48
CA ALA A 75 -0.04 -2.96 10.48
C ALA A 75 -1.57 -3.04 10.63
N ASN A 76 -2.32 -3.05 9.52
CA ASN A 76 -3.78 -3.16 9.54
C ASN A 76 -4.27 -4.53 10.09
N ALA A 77 -3.56 -5.62 9.76
CA ALA A 77 -3.86 -6.95 10.29
C ALA A 77 -3.62 -7.01 11.80
N THR A 78 -2.56 -6.36 12.29
CA THR A 78 -2.23 -6.29 13.72
C THR A 78 -3.27 -5.48 14.49
N ASP A 79 -3.68 -4.33 13.96
CA ASP A 79 -4.76 -3.52 14.53
C ASP A 79 -6.09 -4.28 14.53
N THR A 80 -6.42 -4.98 13.45
CA THR A 80 -7.63 -5.81 13.36
C THR A 80 -7.62 -6.97 14.35
N LEU A 81 -6.48 -7.66 14.52
CA LEU A 81 -6.34 -8.71 15.54
C LEU A 81 -6.55 -8.15 16.95
N SER A 82 -5.93 -7.01 17.26
CA SER A 82 -6.08 -6.35 18.56
C SER A 82 -7.53 -5.94 18.82
N TYR A 83 -8.23 -5.47 17.79
CA TYR A 83 -9.65 -5.15 17.86
C TYR A 83 -10.52 -6.39 18.11
N ILE A 84 -10.24 -7.51 17.43
CA ILE A 84 -10.94 -8.78 17.67
C ILE A 84 -10.74 -9.24 19.13
N GLU A 85 -9.50 -9.23 19.61
CA GLU A 85 -9.17 -9.62 21.00
C GLU A 85 -9.89 -8.75 22.04
N GLU A 86 -10.11 -7.47 21.74
CA GLU A 86 -10.85 -6.59 22.62
C GLU A 86 -12.36 -6.87 22.60
N LEU A 87 -12.94 -7.13 21.42
CA LEU A 87 -14.35 -7.51 21.31
C LEU A 87 -14.65 -8.81 22.05
N ILE A 88 -13.74 -9.79 22.01
CA ILE A 88 -13.87 -11.06 22.75
C ILE A 88 -14.00 -10.80 24.26
N LYS A 89 -13.23 -9.86 24.82
CA LYS A 89 -13.29 -9.53 26.26
C LYS A 89 -14.58 -8.82 26.66
N GLN A 90 -15.24 -8.16 25.72
CA GLN A 90 -16.40 -7.31 25.98
C GLN A 90 -17.73 -8.00 25.72
N THR A 91 -17.77 -9.00 24.84
CA THR A 91 -19.00 -9.72 24.51
C THR A 91 -19.41 -10.68 25.62
N SER A 92 -20.71 -10.82 25.84
CA SER A 92 -21.33 -11.91 26.59
C SER A 92 -22.16 -12.84 25.70
N ASP A 93 -22.19 -12.57 24.40
CA ASP A 93 -22.85 -13.40 23.39
C ASP A 93 -21.90 -14.51 22.96
N GLU A 94 -22.25 -15.76 23.29
CA GLU A 94 -21.43 -16.94 23.02
C GLU A 94 -21.23 -17.20 21.51
N GLU A 95 -22.23 -16.91 20.67
CA GLU A 95 -22.11 -17.09 19.23
C GLU A 95 -21.13 -16.07 18.65
N LEU A 96 -21.26 -14.81 19.08
CA LEU A 96 -20.33 -13.75 18.69
C LEU A 96 -18.91 -14.05 19.17
N GLU A 97 -18.75 -14.51 20.42
CA GLU A 97 -17.44 -14.89 20.97
C GLU A 97 -16.78 -15.98 20.11
N GLN A 98 -17.53 -17.03 19.73
CA GLN A 98 -17.01 -18.10 18.88
C GLN A 98 -16.63 -17.60 17.47
N GLN A 99 -17.42 -16.70 16.89
CA GLN A 99 -17.11 -16.09 15.58
C GLN A 99 -15.84 -15.24 15.65
N LEU A 100 -15.69 -14.44 16.70
CA LEU A 100 -14.51 -13.61 16.95
C LEU A 100 -13.27 -14.45 17.23
N ALA A 101 -13.38 -15.51 18.05
CA ALA A 101 -12.27 -16.41 18.34
C ALA A 101 -11.73 -17.08 17.07
N PHE A 102 -12.62 -17.55 16.20
CA PHE A 102 -12.24 -18.08 14.88
C PHE A 102 -11.48 -17.04 14.04
N CYS A 103 -11.96 -15.80 14.03
CA CYS A 103 -11.28 -14.71 13.34
C CYS A 103 -9.90 -14.41 13.94
N ALA A 104 -9.73 -14.44 15.26
CA ALA A 104 -8.43 -14.28 15.89
C ALA A 104 -7.47 -15.39 15.44
N GLU A 105 -7.92 -16.64 15.42
CA GLU A 105 -7.14 -17.78 14.93
C GLU A 105 -6.69 -17.62 13.48
N SER A 106 -7.54 -17.04 12.61
CA SER A 106 -7.17 -16.71 11.22
C SER A 106 -6.19 -15.54 11.11
N TYR A 107 -6.34 -14.47 11.92
CA TYR A 107 -5.48 -13.29 11.84
C TYR A 107 -4.10 -13.49 12.50
N ILE A 108 -3.99 -14.35 13.52
CA ILE A 108 -2.72 -14.65 14.20
C ILE A 108 -1.60 -15.08 13.22
N PRO A 109 -1.78 -16.09 12.36
CA PRO A 109 -0.74 -16.49 11.41
C PRO A 109 -0.48 -15.42 10.35
N VAL A 110 -1.51 -14.67 9.93
CA VAL A 110 -1.36 -13.53 9.00
C VAL A 110 -0.37 -12.52 9.55
N VAL A 111 -0.53 -12.14 10.82
CA VAL A 111 0.33 -11.16 11.51
C VAL A 111 1.71 -11.72 11.84
N LYS A 112 1.77 -12.93 12.43
CA LYS A 112 3.02 -13.46 12.99
C LYS A 112 3.95 -14.10 11.96
N TYR A 113 3.41 -14.65 10.88
CA TYR A 113 4.18 -15.50 9.97
C TYR A 113 4.02 -15.08 8.51
N ILE A 114 2.78 -15.03 8.00
CA ILE A 114 2.53 -14.95 6.55
C ILE A 114 3.01 -13.61 5.98
N LEU A 115 2.61 -12.48 6.57
CA LEU A 115 3.03 -11.16 6.05
C LEU A 115 4.52 -10.87 6.27
N PRO A 116 5.13 -11.20 7.43
CA PRO A 116 6.59 -11.15 7.58
C PRO A 116 7.33 -12.00 6.54
N GLN A 117 6.85 -13.20 6.24
CA GLN A 117 7.45 -14.06 5.22
C GLN A 117 7.29 -13.48 3.82
N ALA A 118 6.14 -12.86 3.51
CA ALA A 118 5.94 -12.15 2.25
C ALA A 118 6.93 -10.99 2.09
N ALA A 119 7.10 -10.18 3.14
CA ALA A 119 8.04 -9.06 3.17
C ALA A 119 9.50 -9.51 2.97
N ASP A 120 9.90 -10.58 3.67
CA ASP A 120 11.22 -11.20 3.50
C ASP A 120 11.41 -11.76 2.09
N ALA A 121 10.41 -12.48 1.56
CA ALA A 121 10.43 -13.02 0.22
C ALA A 121 10.57 -11.92 -0.85
N ILE A 122 9.83 -10.81 -0.74
CA ILE A 122 9.99 -9.64 -1.61
C ILE A 122 11.41 -9.11 -1.50
N SER A 123 11.92 -8.92 -0.28
CA SER A 123 13.27 -8.40 -0.01
C SER A 123 14.37 -9.26 -0.61
N GLN A 124 14.16 -10.57 -0.69
CA GLN A 124 15.10 -11.53 -1.27
C GLN A 124 14.83 -11.86 -2.75
N GLY A 125 13.87 -11.19 -3.40
CA GLY A 125 13.53 -11.44 -4.80
C GLY A 125 12.80 -12.76 -5.05
N ARG A 126 12.32 -13.45 -4.01
CA ARG A 126 11.55 -14.71 -4.11
C ARG A 126 10.07 -14.43 -4.36
N TYR A 127 9.75 -13.77 -5.47
CA TYR A 127 8.39 -13.28 -5.73
C TYR A 127 7.34 -14.40 -5.85
N GLY A 128 7.73 -15.61 -6.26
CA GLY A 128 6.82 -16.76 -6.25
C GLY A 128 6.36 -17.14 -4.85
N PHE A 129 7.29 -17.12 -3.89
CA PHE A 129 6.96 -17.38 -2.48
C PHE A 129 6.19 -16.20 -1.86
N ALA A 130 6.56 -14.96 -2.20
CA ALA A 130 5.77 -13.79 -1.79
C ALA A 130 4.32 -13.87 -2.27
N SER A 131 4.10 -14.26 -3.54
CA SER A 131 2.75 -14.41 -4.10
C SER A 131 1.96 -15.49 -3.38
N TYR A 132 2.61 -16.61 -3.02
CA TYR A 132 1.98 -17.65 -2.21
C TYR A 132 1.54 -17.11 -0.85
N CYS A 133 2.42 -16.41 -0.12
CA CYS A 133 2.08 -15.81 1.18
C CYS A 133 0.92 -14.81 1.08
N ILE A 134 0.88 -13.95 0.05
CA ILE A 134 -0.24 -13.00 -0.12
C ILE A 134 -1.56 -13.73 -0.39
N VAL A 135 -1.54 -14.79 -1.21
CA VAL A 135 -2.72 -15.63 -1.46
C VAL A 135 -3.17 -16.35 -0.18
N ASP A 136 -2.24 -16.74 0.68
CA ASP A 136 -2.57 -17.35 1.96
C ASP A 136 -3.23 -16.34 2.92
N ALA A 137 -2.68 -15.12 3.01
CA ALA A 137 -3.31 -14.04 3.77
C ALA A 137 -4.72 -13.70 3.26
N GLN A 138 -4.93 -13.69 1.94
CA GLN A 138 -6.27 -13.54 1.34
C GLN A 138 -7.23 -14.62 1.83
N LYS A 139 -6.81 -15.89 1.92
CA LYS A 139 -7.68 -16.98 2.37
C LYS A 139 -8.09 -16.82 3.82
N GLU A 140 -7.16 -16.46 4.70
CA GLU A 140 -7.43 -16.26 6.12
C GLU A 140 -8.39 -15.08 6.37
N VAL A 141 -8.17 -13.94 5.71
CA VAL A 141 -9.07 -12.78 5.78
C VAL A 141 -10.48 -13.16 5.31
N ASN A 142 -10.58 -13.88 4.19
CA ASN A 142 -11.87 -14.36 3.66
C ASN A 142 -12.54 -15.39 4.56
N ALA A 143 -11.77 -16.26 5.22
CA ALA A 143 -12.31 -17.26 6.14
C ALA A 143 -12.97 -16.57 7.35
N CYS A 144 -12.28 -15.57 7.92
CA CYS A 144 -12.85 -14.74 8.99
C CYS A 144 -14.12 -14.03 8.54
N ASP A 145 -14.12 -13.37 7.37
CA ASP A 145 -15.30 -12.65 6.90
C ASP A 145 -16.51 -13.57 6.69
N LYS A 146 -16.28 -14.76 6.11
CA LYS A 146 -17.34 -15.77 5.92
C LYS A 146 -17.90 -16.30 7.23
N LYS A 147 -17.16 -16.22 8.34
CA LYS A 147 -17.65 -16.65 9.65
C LYS A 147 -18.85 -15.82 10.13
N PHE A 148 -19.00 -14.61 9.61
CA PHE A 148 -20.12 -13.70 9.89
C PHE A 148 -21.26 -13.78 8.85
N SER A 149 -21.20 -14.71 7.88
CA SER A 149 -22.25 -14.86 6.87
C SER A 149 -23.56 -15.31 7.49
N GLY A 150 -24.58 -14.44 7.43
CA GLY A 150 -25.89 -14.68 8.04
C GLY A 150 -25.99 -14.26 9.51
N SER A 151 -24.92 -13.73 10.10
CA SER A 151 -24.93 -13.17 11.45
C SER A 151 -25.68 -11.84 11.48
N SER A 152 -26.37 -11.57 12.59
CA SER A 152 -27.04 -10.30 12.83
C SER A 152 -26.08 -9.17 13.19
N GLN A 153 -24.89 -9.52 13.68
CA GLN A 153 -23.82 -8.59 14.04
C GLN A 153 -22.57 -8.92 13.23
N THR A 154 -21.97 -7.91 12.59
CA THR A 154 -20.80 -8.07 11.73
C THR A 154 -19.72 -7.04 12.08
N PRO A 155 -19.21 -7.03 13.33
CA PRO A 155 -18.32 -5.96 13.83
C PRO A 155 -16.99 -5.86 13.07
N LEU A 156 -16.65 -6.84 12.24
CA LEU A 156 -15.42 -6.89 11.44
C LEU A 156 -15.61 -6.53 9.96
N SER A 157 -16.84 -6.28 9.48
CA SER A 157 -17.11 -6.19 8.03
C SER A 157 -16.26 -5.12 7.32
N ASP A 158 -16.18 -3.90 7.86
CA ASP A 158 -15.38 -2.83 7.26
C ASP A 158 -13.88 -3.14 7.30
N ARG A 159 -13.39 -3.70 8.42
CA ARG A 159 -11.98 -4.06 8.60
C ARG A 159 -11.57 -5.18 7.64
N ASN A 160 -12.38 -6.23 7.51
CA ASN A 160 -12.16 -7.32 6.57
C ASN A 160 -12.24 -6.84 5.11
N CYS A 161 -13.17 -5.93 4.80
CA CYS A 161 -13.28 -5.33 3.48
C CYS A 161 -12.02 -4.52 3.10
N ILE A 162 -11.52 -3.70 4.02
CA ILE A 162 -10.27 -2.95 3.81
C ILE A 162 -9.10 -3.92 3.67
N MET A 163 -8.97 -4.91 4.55
CA MET A 163 -7.93 -5.93 4.49
C MET A 163 -7.94 -6.66 3.16
N GLN A 164 -9.11 -7.08 2.66
CA GLN A 164 -9.26 -7.75 1.37
C GLN A 164 -8.76 -6.87 0.22
N LYS A 165 -9.14 -5.59 0.20
CA LYS A 165 -8.67 -4.64 -0.82
C LYS A 165 -7.14 -4.51 -0.78
N LEU A 166 -6.56 -4.38 0.40
CA LEU A 166 -5.11 -4.23 0.55
C LEU A 166 -4.35 -5.47 0.02
N VAL A 167 -4.78 -6.68 0.41
CA VAL A 167 -4.12 -7.91 -0.06
C VAL A 167 -4.31 -8.13 -1.56
N ASP A 168 -5.43 -7.68 -2.15
CA ASP A 168 -5.64 -7.70 -3.61
C ASP A 168 -4.68 -6.74 -4.33
N VAL A 169 -4.44 -5.55 -3.78
CA VAL A 169 -3.42 -4.62 -4.30
C VAL A 169 -2.04 -5.26 -4.22
N ALA A 170 -1.65 -5.82 -3.07
CA ALA A 170 -0.36 -6.48 -2.91
C ALA A 170 -0.17 -7.66 -3.88
N ALA A 171 -1.21 -8.49 -4.08
CA ALA A 171 -1.17 -9.60 -5.02
C ALA A 171 -0.88 -9.11 -6.45
N ALA A 172 -1.53 -8.02 -6.87
CA ALA A 172 -1.26 -7.41 -8.17
C ALA A 172 0.16 -6.85 -8.27
N MET A 173 0.66 -6.17 -7.24
CA MET A 173 2.04 -5.65 -7.20
C MET A 173 3.08 -6.77 -7.29
N VAL A 174 2.93 -7.84 -6.50
CA VAL A 174 3.83 -8.99 -6.54
C VAL A 174 3.77 -9.70 -7.90
N LYS A 175 2.59 -9.76 -8.52
CA LYS A 175 2.45 -10.29 -9.89
C LYS A 175 3.20 -9.45 -10.93
N LEU A 176 3.30 -8.13 -10.76
CA LEU A 176 4.13 -7.30 -11.63
C LEU A 176 5.62 -7.63 -11.48
N LEU A 177 6.08 -7.88 -10.25
CA LEU A 177 7.47 -8.29 -9.96
C LEU A 177 7.81 -9.69 -10.52
N LEU A 178 6.83 -10.58 -10.62
CA LEU A 178 7.00 -11.90 -11.24
C LEU A 178 7.21 -11.85 -12.76
N ASN A 179 6.66 -10.82 -13.41
CA ASN A 179 6.59 -10.72 -14.87
C ASN A 179 7.57 -9.70 -15.47
N GLY A 180 8.32 -8.99 -14.64
CA GLY A 180 9.32 -7.99 -15.03
C GLY A 180 10.74 -8.53 -14.87
#